data_AF-A0A832U691-F1
#
_entry.id   AF-A0A832U691-F1
#
_cell.length_a   1.000
_cell.length_b   1.000
_cell.length_c   1.000
_cell.angle_alpha   90.00
_cell.angle_beta   90.00
_cell.angle_gamma   90.00
#
_symmetry.space_group_name_H-M   'P 1'
#
loop_
_entity.id
_entity.type
_entity.pdbx_description
1 polymer ?
#
loop_
_entity_poly.entity_id
_entity_poly.type
_entity_poly.pdbx_seq_one_letter_code
_entity_poly.pdbx_strand_id
1 'polypeptide(L)' 'DIPRADKVQMNGYTLSPVMDVSTMINFQPLGEGDAAVIGEFVLEENEVEPVIRTLAANDIEVTALHS' A
#
# COMPACT_ATOMS: atom_id res chain seq x y z
N ASP A 1 5.74 -6.23 7.62
CA ASP A 1 5.81 -5.01 6.81
C ASP A 1 7.05 -4.98 5.95
N ILE A 2 6.93 -4.40 4.76
CA ILE A 2 8.00 -4.21 3.78
C ILE A 2 8.39 -2.73 3.83
N PRO A 3 9.60 -2.37 4.29
CA PRO A 3 10.01 -0.96 4.33
C PRO A 3 10.16 -0.41 2.92
N ARG A 4 9.91 0.89 2.74
CA ARG A 4 10.20 1.56 1.48
C ARG A 4 11.71 1.54 1.18
N ALA A 5 12.05 1.31 -0.08
CA ALA A 5 13.44 1.27 -0.54
C ALA A 5 14.05 2.69 -0.66
N ASP A 6 13.19 3.68 -0.84
CA ASP A 6 13.50 5.09 -1.00
C ASP A 6 13.10 5.92 0.24
N LYS A 7 13.54 7.18 0.28
CA LYS A 7 13.16 8.13 1.32
C LYS A 7 11.91 8.89 0.90
N VAL A 8 10.85 8.79 1.69
CA VAL A 8 9.62 9.56 1.46
C VAL A 8 9.76 10.96 2.05
N GLN A 9 9.24 11.96 1.33
CA GLN A 9 9.16 13.33 1.80
C GLN A 9 7.71 13.79 1.96
N MET A 10 7.44 14.52 3.04
CA MET A 10 6.19 15.22 3.26
C MET A 10 6.49 16.69 3.56
N ASN A 11 5.98 17.61 2.74
CA ASN A 11 6.20 19.05 2.88
C ASN A 11 7.69 19.44 2.98
N GLY A 12 8.57 18.74 2.25
CA GLY A 12 10.02 18.97 2.26
C GLY A 12 10.78 18.37 3.46
N TYR A 13 10.09 17.63 4.34
CA TYR A 13 10.71 16.87 5.42
C TYR A 13 10.79 15.39 5.06
N THR A 14 11.96 14.78 5.23
CA THR A 14 12.09 13.33 5.15
C THR A 14 11.37 12.67 6.32
N LEU A 15 10.46 11.75 6.01
CA LEU A 15 9.80 10.94 7.03
C LEU A 15 10.79 9.92 7.62
N SER A 16 10.81 9.81 8.95
CA SER A 16 11.59 8.82 9.66
C SER A 16 10.95 7.43 9.53
N PRO A 17 11.73 6.35 9.30
CA PRO A 17 11.21 4.99 9.24
C PRO A 17 10.44 4.55 10.51
N VAL A 18 10.71 5.17 11.67
CA VAL A 18 9.99 4.87 12.92
C VAL A 18 8.53 5.36 12.93
N MET A 19 8.12 6.14 11.92
CA MET A 19 6.73 6.55 11.69
C MET A 19 5.94 5.53 10.85
N ASP A 20 6.44 4.29 10.78
CA ASP A 20 5.86 3.20 10.00
C ASP A 20 5.72 3.50 8.50
N VAL A 21 6.79 4.05 7.93
CA VAL A 21 6.89 4.29 6.48
C VAL A 21 7.16 2.96 5.76
N SER A 22 6.12 2.14 5.69
CA SER A 22 6.19 0.77 5.20
C SER A 22 4.97 0.42 4.35
N THR A 23 5.00 -0.76 3.74
CA THR A 23 3.85 -1.35 3.05
C THR A 23 3.52 -2.67 3.73
N MET A 24 2.24 -2.88 4.01
CA MET A 24 1.71 -4.10 4.58
C MET A 24 0.59 -4.65 3.70
N ILE A 25 0.57 -5.96 3.49
CA ILE A 25 -0.57 -6.65 2.89
C ILE A 25 -0.80 -7.92 3.68
N ASN A 26 -2.00 -8.07 4.25
CA ASN A 26 -2.44 -9.27 4.95
C ASN A 26 -3.54 -9.96 4.15
N PHE A 27 -3.39 -11.27 4.00
CA PHE A 27 -4.35 -12.14 3.32
C PHE A 27 -5.03 -13.03 4.34
N GLN A 28 -6.35 -12.92 4.45
CA GLN A 28 -7.19 -13.81 5.24
C GLN A 28 -7.94 -14.75 4.28
N PRO A 29 -7.59 -16.04 4.21
CA PRO A 29 -8.30 -16.98 3.35
C PRO A 29 -9.79 -17.06 3.72
N LEU A 30 -10.65 -17.03 2.71
CA LEU A 30 -12.11 -17.20 2.86
C LEU A 30 -12.59 -18.60 2.42
N GLY A 31 -11.72 -19.36 1.74
CA GLY A 31 -12.08 -20.63 1.08
C GLY A 31 -12.23 -20.44 -0.42
N GLU A 32 -12.32 -21.55 -1.17
CA GLU A 32 -12.59 -21.56 -2.62
C GLU A 32 -11.60 -20.78 -3.51
N GLY A 33 -10.44 -20.39 -2.97
CA GLY A 33 -9.42 -19.62 -3.68
C GLY A 33 -9.46 -18.12 -3.39
N ASP A 34 -10.45 -17.65 -2.63
CA ASP A 34 -10.62 -16.25 -2.29
C ASP A 34 -9.94 -15.89 -0.96
N ALA A 35 -9.54 -14.62 -0.85
CA ALA A 35 -9.02 -14.04 0.37
C ALA A 35 -9.56 -12.63 0.58
N ALA A 36 -9.91 -12.29 1.83
CA ALA A 36 -10.07 -10.91 2.24
C ALA A 36 -8.68 -10.29 2.43
N VAL A 37 -8.47 -9.10 1.89
CA VAL A 37 -7.18 -8.41 1.93
C VAL A 37 -7.31 -7.09 2.68
N ILE A 38 -6.41 -6.86 3.64
CA ILE A 38 -6.19 -5.54 4.23
C ILE A 38 -4.78 -5.11 3.85
N GLY A 39 -4.69 -3.99 3.14
CA GLY A 39 -3.43 -3.41 2.71
C GLY A 39 -3.26 -1.99 3.26
N GLU A 40 -2.02 -1.66 3.62
CA GLU A 40 -1.59 -0.31 3.98
C GLU A 40 -0.40 0.06 3.09
N PHE A 41 -0.50 1.22 2.43
CA PHE A 41 0.52 1.73 1.53
C PHE A 41 0.82 3.17 1.89
N VAL A 42 2.07 3.47 2.22
CA VAL A 42 2.56 4.86 2.28
C VAL A 42 3.03 5.26 0.90
N LEU A 43 2.29 6.17 0.25
CA LEU A 43 2.50 6.58 -1.15
C LEU A 43 2.66 8.09 -1.26
N GLU A 44 3.49 8.53 -2.21
CA GLU A 44 3.44 9.90 -2.72
C GLU A 44 2.25 10.07 -3.69
N GLU A 45 1.79 11.31 -3.88
CA GLU A 45 0.59 11.60 -4.68
C GLU A 45 0.66 11.02 -6.11
N ASN A 46 1.84 11.05 -6.73
CA ASN A 46 2.08 10.52 -8.07
C ASN A 46 2.15 8.98 -8.12
N GLU A 47 2.21 8.29 -6.99
CA GLU A 47 2.29 6.83 -6.89
C GLU A 47 0.91 6.17 -6.74
N VAL A 48 -0.11 6.93 -6.30
CA VAL A 48 -1.45 6.41 -6.02
C VAL A 48 -2.06 5.68 -7.22
N GLU A 49 -2.15 6.37 -8.38
CA GLU A 49 -2.75 5.80 -9.59
C GLU A 49 -1.96 4.59 -10.14
N PRO A 50 -0.61 4.64 -10.26
CA PRO A 50 0.18 3.46 -10.63
C PRO A 50 -0.03 2.24 -9.73
N VAL A 51 -0.12 2.44 -8.41
CA VAL A 51 -0.32 1.33 -7.46
C VAL A 51 -1.71 0.73 -7.61
N ILE A 52 -2.77 1.56 -7.66
CA ILE A 52 -4.15 1.07 -7.87
C ILE A 52 -4.25 0.23 -9.15
N ARG A 53 -3.66 0.70 -10.25
CA ARG A 53 -3.63 -0.07 -11.52
C ARG A 53 -2.91 -1.40 -11.38
N THR A 54 -1.79 -1.42 -10.66
CA THR A 54 -1.01 -2.64 -10.45
C THR A 54 -1.79 -3.66 -9.62
N LEU A 55 -2.48 -3.21 -8.57
CA LEU A 55 -3.36 -4.07 -7.76
C LEU A 55 -4.48 -4.65 -8.61
N ALA A 56 -5.19 -3.83 -9.38
CA ALA A 56 -6.26 -4.28 -10.26
C ALA A 56 -5.78 -5.26 -11.35
N ALA A 57 -4.58 -5.06 -11.90
CA ALA A 57 -3.99 -5.97 -12.88
C ALA A 57 -3.58 -7.34 -12.31
N ASN A 58 -3.53 -7.47 -10.97
CA ASN A 58 -3.25 -8.71 -10.25
C ASN A 58 -4.47 -9.21 -9.47
N ASP A 59 -5.68 -8.86 -9.92
CA ASP A 59 -6.95 -9.30 -9.33
C ASP A 59 -7.16 -8.89 -7.86
N ILE A 60 -6.49 -7.81 -7.42
CA ILE A 60 -6.71 -7.19 -6.11
C ILE A 60 -7.60 -5.96 -6.29
N GLU A 61 -8.88 -6.09 -5.92
CA GLU A 61 -9.84 -5.00 -5.98
C GLU A 61 -9.58 -3.98 -4.86
N VAL A 62 -9.38 -2.71 -5.23
CA VAL A 62 -9.25 -1.60 -4.28
C VAL A 62 -10.65 -1.11 -3.90
N THR A 63 -11.06 -1.35 -2.66
CA THR A 63 -12.40 -1.02 -2.18
C THR A 63 -12.53 0.38 -1.57
N ALA A 64 -11.42 0.96 -1.11
CA ALA A 64 -11.39 2.31 -0.53
C ALA A 64 -10.00 2.95 -0.64
N LEU A 65 -9.98 4.28 -0.70
CA LEU A 65 -8.77 5.11 -0.63
C LEU A 65 -8.98 6.19 0.45
N HIS A 66 -7.98 6.40 1.30
CA HIS A 66 -7.96 7.44 2.34
C HIS A 66 -6.63 8.20 2.24
N SER A 67 -6.66 9.52 2.44
CA SER A 67 -5.53 10.45 2.26
C SER A 67 -5.53 11.51 3.35
#